data_AF-A0A2H9L147-F1
#
_entry.id   AF-A0A2H9L147-F1
#
_cell.length_a   1.000
_cell.length_b   1.000
_cell.length_c   1.000
_cell.angle_alpha   90.00
_cell.angle_beta   90.00
_cell.angle_gamma   90.00
#
_symmetry.space_group_name_H-M   'P 1'
#
loop_
_entity.id
_entity.type
_entity.pdbx_description
1 polymer ?
#
loop_
_entity_poly.entity_id
_entity_poly.type
_entity_poly.pdbx_seq_one_letter_code
_entity_poly.pdbx_strand_id
1 'polypeptide(L)'
;MMGLRISAFRIAGGVILAILGIQTSLGISLTKVEASDEDAIAVIIGTPMLTGPGVITAIILQAADTPLLPLFFAVLGVVVASWLIIRYSSYLTKALGQRLITVAAKIMGLMLLTRGIQNIVLGLGDF
;
A
#
# COMPACT_ATOMS: atom_id res chain seq x y z
N MET A 1 -2.54 11.92 25.84
CA MET A 1 -2.70 13.00 24.84
C MET A 1 -2.10 12.68 23.46
N MET A 2 -1.11 11.78 23.30
CA MET A 2 -0.65 11.32 21.97
C MET A 2 -1.58 10.30 21.29
N GLY A 3 -2.37 9.53 22.05
CA GLY A 3 -3.33 8.55 21.49
C GLY A 3 -4.41 9.16 20.59
N LEU A 4 -4.93 10.34 20.94
CA LEU A 4 -5.93 11.03 20.11
C LEU A 4 -5.38 11.42 18.72
N ARG A 5 -4.08 11.77 18.64
CA ARG A 5 -3.45 12.10 17.35
C ARG A 5 -3.20 10.85 16.49
N ILE A 6 -2.78 9.74 17.10
CA ILE A 6 -2.53 8.49 16.35
C ILE A 6 -3.85 7.88 15.85
N SER A 7 -4.92 7.91 16.65
CA SER A 7 -6.24 7.41 16.26
C SER A 7 -6.83 8.24 15.12
N ALA A 8 -6.77 9.57 15.21
CA ALA A 8 -7.22 10.45 14.13
C ALA A 8 -6.44 10.22 12.83
N PHE A 9 -5.11 10.05 12.91
CA PHE A 9 -4.28 9.75 11.76
C PHE A 9 -4.61 8.39 11.12
N ARG A 10 -4.89 7.36 11.94
CA ARG A 10 -5.31 6.03 11.45
C ARG A 10 -6.65 6.07 10.74
N ILE A 11 -7.62 6.82 11.27
CA ILE A 11 -8.93 7.02 10.62
C ILE A 11 -8.72 7.73 9.27
N ALA A 12 -7.98 8.83 9.23
CA ALA A 12 -7.70 9.56 8.00
C ALA A 12 -6.99 8.69 6.95
N GLY A 13 -5.94 7.96 7.33
CA GLY A 13 -5.23 7.03 6.45
C GLY A 13 -6.12 5.87 5.97
N GLY A 14 -7.00 5.37 6.84
CA GLY A 14 -7.98 4.34 6.48
C GLY A 14 -8.99 4.81 5.43
N VAL A 15 -9.46 6.06 5.52
CA VAL A 15 -10.34 6.68 4.51
C VAL A 15 -9.64 6.80 3.16
N ILE A 16 -8.38 7.24 3.14
CA ILE A 16 -7.59 7.35 1.90
C ILE A 16 -7.42 5.98 1.24
N LEU A 17 -7.04 4.95 2.01
CA LEU A 17 -6.91 3.58 1.50
C LEU A 17 -8.23 3.02 0.97
N ALA A 18 -9.36 3.34 1.62
CA ALA A 18 -10.67 2.95 1.16
C ALA A 18 -10.99 3.59 -0.21
N ILE A 19 -10.75 4.89 -0.37
CA ILE A 19 -10.96 5.60 -1.63
C ILE A 19 -10.06 5.03 -2.75
N LEU A 20 -8.77 4.82 -2.47
CA LEU A 20 -7.84 4.20 -3.43
C LEU A 20 -8.27 2.79 -3.82
N GLY A 21 -8.74 2.00 -2.86
CA GLY A 21 -9.25 0.65 -3.11
C GLY A 21 -10.48 0.65 -4.02
N ILE A 22 -11.42 1.58 -3.79
CA ILE A 22 -12.60 1.79 -4.65
C ILE A 22 -12.17 2.17 -6.06
N GLN A 23 -11.33 3.19 -6.21
CA GLN A 23 -10.82 3.65 -7.52
C GLN A 23 -10.17 2.51 -8.29
N THR A 24 -9.27 1.76 -7.64
CA THR A 24 -8.53 0.66 -8.26
C THR A 24 -9.43 -0.54 -8.60
N SER A 25 -10.38 -0.89 -7.73
CA SER A 25 -11.32 -2.00 -7.94
C SER A 25 -12.33 -1.72 -9.06
N LEU A 26 -12.81 -0.49 -9.16
CA LEU A 26 -13.76 -0.08 -10.20
C LEU A 26 -13.05 0.35 -11.50
N GLY A 27 -11.74 0.64 -11.44
CA GLY A 27 -10.98 1.16 -12.58
C GLY A 27 -11.36 2.60 -12.93
N ILE A 28 -11.84 3.37 -11.95
CA ILE A 28 -12.27 4.77 -12.12
C ILE A 28 -11.28 5.69 -11.41
N SER A 29 -10.96 6.82 -12.03
CA SER A 29 -10.21 7.89 -11.37
C SER A 29 -11.18 8.92 -10.82
N LEU A 30 -11.34 8.96 -9.49
CA LEU A 30 -12.17 9.99 -8.82
C LEU A 30 -11.37 11.27 -8.54
N THR A 31 -10.06 11.23 -8.74
CA THR A 31 -9.16 12.38 -8.57
C THR A 31 -8.69 12.83 -9.95
N LYS A 32 -9.27 13.92 -10.48
CA LYS A 32 -8.56 14.73 -11.48
C LYS A 32 -7.53 15.54 -10.72
N VAL A 33 -6.29 15.05 -10.69
CA VAL A 33 -5.17 15.81 -10.14
C VAL A 33 -4.91 16.98 -11.08
N GLU A 34 -5.35 18.19 -10.70
CA GLU A 34 -4.79 19.41 -11.28
C GLU A 34 -3.34 19.52 -10.78
N ALA A 35 -2.42 19.67 -11.73
CA ALA A 35 -0.98 19.43 -11.61
C ALA A 35 -0.20 20.40 -10.69
N SER A 36 -0.84 21.04 -9.71
CA SER A 36 -0.21 22.03 -8.83
C SER A 36 0.10 21.53 -7.41
N ASP A 37 -0.47 20.41 -6.97
CA ASP A 37 -0.27 19.83 -5.63
C ASP A 37 0.25 18.37 -5.68
N GLU A 38 0.99 18.03 -6.74
CA GLU A 38 1.51 16.67 -6.97
C GLU A 38 2.42 16.18 -5.84
N ASP A 39 3.20 17.04 -5.19
CA ASP A 39 4.15 16.61 -4.16
C ASP A 39 3.46 16.13 -2.86
N ALA A 40 2.45 16.86 -2.38
CA ALA A 40 1.77 16.52 -1.13
C ALA A 40 0.92 15.24 -1.29
N ILE A 41 0.22 15.11 -2.43
CA ILE A 41 -0.62 13.97 -2.73
C ILE A 41 0.23 12.74 -3.10
N ALA A 42 1.34 12.91 -3.83
CA ALA A 42 2.28 11.82 -4.11
C ALA A 42 2.97 11.32 -2.85
N VAL A 43 3.26 12.17 -1.86
CA VAL A 43 3.76 11.72 -0.56
C VAL A 43 2.68 10.95 0.18
N ILE A 44 1.44 11.43 0.22
CA ILE A 44 0.31 10.79 0.93
C ILE A 44 -0.15 9.47 0.28
N ILE A 45 -0.03 9.32 -1.05
CA ILE A 45 -0.38 8.09 -1.79
C ILE A 45 0.83 7.16 -1.92
N GLY A 46 2.01 7.72 -2.14
CA GLY A 46 3.28 7.00 -2.28
C GLY A 46 3.76 6.40 -0.95
N THR A 47 3.54 7.05 0.19
CA THR A 47 3.89 6.42 1.48
C THR A 47 3.07 5.16 1.75
N PRO A 48 1.74 5.10 1.58
CA PRO A 48 1.00 3.83 1.71
C PRO A 48 1.24 2.83 0.59
N MET A 49 1.49 3.25 -0.66
CA MET A 49 1.64 2.32 -1.80
C MET A 49 3.07 1.78 -1.97
N LEU A 50 4.09 2.62 -1.74
CA LEU A 50 5.50 2.33 -2.01
C LEU A 50 6.23 1.87 -0.72
N THR A 51 5.76 2.35 0.43
CA THR A 51 6.25 2.00 1.76
C THR A 51 5.06 1.59 2.60
N GLY A 52 4.27 0.62 2.13
CA GLY A 52 3.09 0.14 2.85
C GLY A 52 3.39 0.09 4.34
N PRO A 53 2.68 0.86 5.19
CA PRO A 53 2.95 0.85 6.62
C PRO A 53 2.85 -0.57 7.18
N GLY A 54 2.14 -1.48 6.49
CA GLY A 54 2.18 -2.92 6.75
C GLY A 54 3.52 -3.62 6.48
N VAL A 55 4.27 -3.24 5.44
CA VAL A 55 5.63 -3.76 5.16
C VAL A 55 6.64 -3.18 6.16
N ILE A 56 6.58 -1.86 6.41
CA ILE A 56 7.44 -1.22 7.41
C ILE A 56 7.14 -1.79 8.81
N THR A 57 5.87 -1.89 9.19
CA THR A 57 5.46 -2.49 10.47
C THR A 57 5.87 -3.96 10.54
N ALA A 58 5.70 -4.75 9.47
CA ALA A 58 6.16 -6.14 9.45
C ALA A 58 7.68 -6.25 9.61
N ILE A 59 8.46 -5.41 8.92
CA ILE A 59 9.91 -5.37 9.05
C ILE A 59 10.32 -4.97 10.47
N ILE A 60 9.68 -3.95 11.06
CA ILE A 60 9.99 -3.48 12.42
C ILE A 60 9.62 -4.54 13.46
N LEU A 61 8.44 -5.15 13.35
CA LEU A 61 8.01 -6.23 14.25
C LEU A 61 8.92 -7.46 14.09
N GLN A 62 9.29 -7.82 12.87
CA GLN A 62 10.19 -8.96 12.62
C GLN A 62 11.62 -8.65 13.08
N ALA A 63 12.09 -7.41 12.94
CA ALA A 63 13.40 -6.95 13.41
C ALA A 63 13.52 -6.95 14.94
N ALA A 64 12.40 -6.82 15.66
CA ALA A 64 12.39 -6.89 17.12
C ALA A 64 12.73 -8.31 17.64
N ASP A 65 12.39 -9.35 16.88
CA ASP A 65 12.55 -10.75 17.28
C ASP A 65 13.61 -11.53 16.49
N THR A 66 14.21 -10.94 15.45
CA THR A 66 15.10 -11.65 14.51
C THR A 66 16.50 -11.04 14.46
N PRO A 67 17.59 -11.84 14.46
CA PRO A 67 18.93 -11.32 14.24
C PRO A 67 19.05 -10.57 12.91
N LEU A 68 19.96 -9.58 12.85
CA LEU A 68 20.11 -8.64 11.72
C LEU A 68 20.47 -9.33 10.38
N LEU A 69 21.15 -10.48 10.40
CA LEU A 69 21.57 -11.20 9.19
C LEU A 69 20.37 -11.73 8.36
N PRO A 70 19.44 -12.54 8.92
CA PRO A 70 18.26 -12.99 8.19
C PRO A 70 17.42 -11.85 7.59
N LEU A 71 17.28 -10.76 8.34
CA LEU A 71 16.51 -9.59 7.90
C LEU A 71 17.14 -8.94 6.66
N PHE A 72 18.47 -8.80 6.64
CA PHE A 72 19.19 -8.27 5.50
C PHE A 72 18.95 -9.11 4.23
N PHE A 73 19.04 -10.45 4.32
CA PHE A 73 18.78 -11.32 3.18
C PHE A 73 17.31 -11.29 2.73
N ALA A 74 16.35 -11.16 3.65
CA ALA A 74 14.94 -11.02 3.30
C ALA A 74 14.67 -9.73 2.51
N VAL A 75 15.19 -8.60 2.99
CA VAL A 75 15.06 -7.30 2.30
C VAL A 75 15.76 -7.35 0.94
N LEU A 76 16.99 -7.90 0.89
CA LEU A 76 17.73 -8.06 -0.36
C LEU A 76 16.95 -8.93 -1.36
N GLY A 77 16.31 -10.01 -0.89
CA GLY A 77 15.45 -10.88 -1.69
C GLY A 77 14.25 -10.13 -2.28
N VAL A 78 13.56 -9.31 -1.49
CA VAL A 78 12.43 -8.50 -1.96
C VAL A 78 12.87 -7.47 -3.01
N VAL A 79 14.01 -6.81 -2.78
CA VAL A 79 14.57 -5.83 -3.73
C VAL A 79 14.95 -6.50 -5.05
N VAL A 80 15.65 -7.64 -4.99
CA VAL A 80 16.02 -8.40 -6.19
C VAL A 80 14.79 -8.92 -6.93
N ALA A 81 13.80 -9.47 -6.21
CA ALA A 81 12.55 -9.93 -6.80
C ALA A 81 11.80 -8.79 -7.49
N SER A 82 11.68 -7.63 -6.83
CA SER A 82 11.06 -6.43 -7.39
C SER A 82 11.80 -5.95 -8.64
N TRP A 83 13.13 -5.92 -8.60
CA TRP A 83 13.96 -5.56 -9.75
C TRP A 83 13.74 -6.51 -10.94
N LEU A 84 13.66 -7.82 -10.69
CA LEU A 84 13.35 -8.81 -11.72
C LEU A 84 11.97 -8.57 -12.34
N ILE A 85 10.94 -8.37 -11.52
CA ILE A 85 9.56 -8.14 -11.98
C ILE A 85 9.50 -6.92 -12.90
N ILE A 86 10.17 -5.83 -12.52
CA ILE A 86 10.23 -4.61 -13.34
C ILE A 86 10.99 -4.88 -14.64
N ARG A 87 12.15 -5.56 -14.57
CA ARG A 87 12.98 -5.88 -15.74
C ARG A 87 12.26 -6.73 -16.78
N TYR A 88 11.42 -7.66 -16.33
CA TYR A 88 10.61 -8.54 -17.17
C TYR A 88 9.17 -8.07 -17.35
N SER A 89 8.80 -6.87 -16.88
CA SER A 89 7.40 -6.38 -16.92
C SER A 89 6.77 -6.44 -18.31
N SER A 90 7.52 -6.16 -19.36
CA SER A 90 7.07 -6.22 -20.75
C SER A 90 6.84 -7.67 -21.24
N TYR A 91 7.62 -8.63 -20.75
CA TYR A 91 7.37 -10.07 -20.98
C TYR A 91 6.21 -10.58 -20.12
N LEU A 92 6.15 -10.17 -18.86
CA LEU A 92 5.11 -10.54 -17.91
C LEU A 92 3.73 -10.04 -18.37
N THR A 93 3.67 -8.83 -18.91
CA THR A 93 2.44 -8.26 -19.48
C THR A 93 1.96 -9.04 -20.70
N LYS A 94 2.87 -9.53 -21.54
CA LYS A 94 2.53 -10.40 -22.68
C LYS A 94 2.11 -11.81 -22.26
N ALA A 95 2.75 -12.37 -21.24
CA ALA A 95 2.49 -13.72 -20.75
C ALA A 95 1.20 -13.82 -19.92
N LEU A 96 0.97 -12.89 -18.98
CA LEU A 96 -0.25 -12.83 -18.18
C LEU A 96 -1.41 -12.24 -18.98
N GLY A 97 -1.13 -11.37 -19.95
CA GLY A 97 -2.15 -10.69 -20.73
C GLY A 97 -2.89 -9.60 -19.94
N GLN A 98 -3.34 -8.58 -20.66
CA GLN A 98 -3.94 -7.39 -20.07
C GLN A 98 -5.15 -7.69 -19.17
N ARG A 99 -5.94 -8.72 -19.49
CA ARG A 99 -7.14 -9.09 -18.73
C ARG A 99 -6.80 -9.60 -17.32
N LEU A 100 -5.80 -10.48 -17.17
CA LEU A 100 -5.42 -10.99 -15.86
C LEU A 100 -4.83 -9.89 -14.99
N ILE A 101 -4.02 -9.00 -15.57
CA ILE A 101 -3.47 -7.84 -14.86
C ILE A 101 -4.59 -6.95 -14.33
N THR A 102 -5.60 -6.65 -15.16
CA THR A 102 -6.76 -5.85 -14.73
C THR A 102 -7.53 -6.55 -13.61
N VAL A 103 -7.80 -7.85 -13.70
CA VAL A 103 -8.51 -8.59 -12.65
C VAL A 103 -7.70 -8.61 -11.35
N ALA A 104 -6.39 -8.87 -11.42
CA ALA A 104 -5.49 -8.86 -10.27
C ALA A 104 -5.44 -7.47 -9.60
N ALA A 105 -5.36 -6.41 -10.40
CA ALA A 105 -5.42 -5.03 -9.90
C ALA A 105 -6.75 -4.76 -9.17
N LYS A 106 -7.88 -5.26 -9.68
CA LYS A 106 -9.17 -5.11 -8.99
C LYS A 106 -9.20 -5.81 -7.63
N ILE A 107 -8.65 -7.02 -7.55
CA ILE A 107 -8.53 -7.77 -6.29
C ILE A 107 -7.66 -7.01 -5.29
N MET A 108 -6.53 -6.46 -5.74
CA MET A 108 -5.68 -5.60 -4.89
C MET A 108 -6.43 -4.36 -4.41
N GLY A 109 -7.21 -3.71 -5.28
CA GLY A 109 -8.10 -2.61 -4.89
C GLY A 109 -9.06 -3.00 -3.78
N LEU A 110 -9.68 -4.18 -3.89
CA LEU A 110 -10.55 -4.72 -2.84
C LEU A 110 -9.79 -4.95 -1.53
N MET A 111 -8.56 -5.47 -1.58
CA MET A 111 -7.72 -5.65 -0.39
C MET A 111 -7.36 -4.31 0.28
N LEU A 112 -7.03 -3.28 -0.50
CA LEU A 112 -6.76 -1.94 0.01
C LEU A 112 -7.99 -1.36 0.72
N LEU A 113 -9.18 -1.55 0.12
CA LEU A 113 -10.44 -1.14 0.73
C LEU A 113 -10.68 -1.84 2.07
N THR A 114 -10.53 -3.17 2.12
CA THR A 114 -10.68 -3.93 3.37
C THR A 114 -9.70 -3.45 4.44
N ARG A 115 -8.43 -3.24 4.09
CA ARG A 115 -7.41 -2.73 5.02
C ARG A 115 -7.71 -1.30 5.49
N GLY A 116 -8.24 -0.46 4.61
CA GLY A 116 -8.67 0.90 4.94
C GLY A 116 -9.80 0.91 5.96
N ILE A 117 -10.86 0.14 5.70
CA ILE A 117 -12.00 -0.01 6.63
C ILE A 117 -11.52 -0.52 7.99
N GLN A 118 -10.63 -1.52 8.01
CA GLN A 118 -10.10 -2.05 9.27
C GLN A 118 -9.32 -1.00 10.08
N ASN A 119 -8.56 -0.13 9.42
CA ASN A 119 -7.89 0.99 10.10
C ASN A 119 -8.87 2.01 10.69
N ILE A 120 -9.99 2.28 10.01
CA ILE A 120 -11.05 3.15 10.53
C ILE A 120 -11.69 2.52 11.77
N VAL A 121 -12.08 1.25 11.69
CA VAL A 121 -12.70 0.52 12.81
C VAL A 121 -11.78 0.48 14.02
N LEU A 122 -10.51 0.15 13.83
CA LEU A 122 -9.56 0.13 14.94
C LEU A 122 -9.29 1.55 15.50
N GLY A 123 -9.28 2.57 14.65
CA GLY A 123 -9.12 3.97 15.10
C GLY A 123 -10.30 4.48 15.92
N LEU A 124 -11.51 3.97 15.67
CA LEU A 124 -12.71 4.25 16.46
C LEU A 124 -12.78 3.43 17.75
N GLY A 125 -12.23 2.22 17.77
CA GLY A 125 -12.20 1.35 18.96
C GLY A 125 -11.16 1.76 20.01
N ASP A 126 -10.18 2.58 19.64
CA ASP A 126 -9.15 3.14 20.53
C ASP A 126 -9.60 4.46 21.22
N PHE A 127 -10.89 4.83 21.15
CA PHE A 127 -11.48 6.03 21.76
C PHE A 127 -12.19 5.75 23.09
#